data_AF-A0AAW1UVD0-F1
#
_entry.id   AF-A0AAW1UVD0-F1
#
_cell.length_a   1.000
_cell.length_b   1.000
_cell.length_c   1.000
_cell.angle_alpha   90.00
_cell.angle_beta   90.00
_cell.angle_gamma   90.00
#
_symmetry.space_group_name_H-M   'P 1'
#
loop_
_entity.id
_entity.type
_entity.pdbx_description
1 polymer ?
#
loop_
_entity_poly.entity_id
_entity_poly.type
_entity_poly.pdbx_seq_one_letter_code
_entity_poly.pdbx_strand_id
1 'polypeptide(L)'
;MRDSDCKTMMNNSSDCREILQIITSCNNIAHKRRDKPSAGEVCSLSREERRRRRRATQKYRTAHATRERIRVEAFNVAFAELRKLLPTLPPDKKLSKIEILRLAICYIAYLNHVLEA
;
A
#
# COMPACT_ATOMS: atom_id res chain seq x y z
N MET A 1 0.01 -12.33 -4.58
CA MET A 1 -1.21 -11.51 -4.60
C MET A 1 -1.46 -11.09 -6.04
N ARG A 2 -2.61 -11.44 -6.62
CA ARG A 2 -2.89 -11.19 -8.05
C ARG A 2 -3.36 -9.75 -8.24
N ASP A 3 -3.09 -9.15 -9.41
CA ASP A 3 -3.48 -7.76 -9.72
C ASP A 3 -5.00 -7.51 -9.59
N SER A 4 -5.82 -8.58 -9.67
CA SER A 4 -7.27 -8.55 -9.44
C SER A 4 -7.65 -8.13 -8.02
N ASP A 5 -6.89 -8.58 -7.03
CA ASP A 5 -7.26 -8.45 -5.61
C ASP A 5 -7.01 -7.01 -5.11
N CYS A 6 -6.05 -6.33 -5.75
CA CYS A 6 -5.75 -4.92 -5.50
C CYS A 6 -6.89 -4.01 -6.01
N LYS A 7 -7.55 -4.38 -7.11
CA LYS A 7 -8.58 -3.57 -7.77
C LYS A 7 -9.88 -3.47 -6.95
N THR A 8 -10.23 -4.55 -6.23
CA THR A 8 -11.42 -4.59 -5.37
C THR A 8 -11.27 -3.77 -4.09
N MET A 9 -10.04 -3.61 -3.57
CA MET A 9 -9.78 -2.76 -2.40
C MET A 9 -9.79 -1.25 -2.71
N MET A 10 -9.89 -0.84 -3.98
CA MET A 10 -9.78 0.56 -4.42
C MET A 10 -11.11 1.35 -4.43
N ASN A 11 -12.25 0.74 -4.09
CA ASN A 11 -13.55 1.36 -4.36
C ASN A 11 -14.15 2.22 -3.23
N ASN A 12 -13.54 2.28 -2.03
CA ASN A 12 -14.20 2.91 -0.87
C ASN A 12 -13.39 4.02 -0.17
N SER A 13 -12.62 4.83 -0.90
CA SER A 13 -12.15 6.12 -0.34
C SER A 13 -11.88 7.16 -1.43
N SER A 14 -12.36 8.38 -1.20
CA SER A 14 -12.20 9.56 -2.06
C SER A 14 -10.73 9.83 -2.43
N ASP A 15 -9.80 9.48 -1.53
CA ASP A 15 -8.37 9.72 -1.67
C ASP A 15 -7.67 8.75 -2.66
N CYS A 16 -8.34 7.67 -3.06
CA CYS A 16 -7.81 6.72 -4.04
C CYS A 16 -8.00 7.17 -5.49
N ARG A 17 -8.93 8.10 -5.75
CA ARG A 17 -9.21 8.61 -7.11
C ARG A 17 -8.09 9.50 -7.66
N GLU A 18 -7.50 10.33 -6.81
CA GLU A 18 -6.37 11.21 -7.20
C GLU A 18 -5.10 10.39 -7.49
N ILE A 19 -4.92 9.27 -6.79
CA ILE A 19 -3.80 8.34 -7.02
C ILE A 19 -4.00 7.52 -8.31
N LEU A 20 -5.24 7.18 -8.66
CA LEU A 20 -5.57 6.55 -9.94
C LEU A 20 -5.24 7.46 -11.14
N GLN A 21 -5.37 8.78 -10.98
CA GLN A 21 -4.96 9.75 -12.00
C GLN A 21 -3.45 9.79 -12.20
N ILE A 22 -2.62 9.58 -11.17
CA ILE A 22 -1.17 9.47 -11.32
C ILE A 22 -0.79 8.18 -12.09
N ILE A 23 -1.41 7.04 -11.75
CA ILE A 23 -1.18 5.76 -12.46
C ILE A 23 -1.62 5.88 -13.93
N THR A 24 -2.73 6.58 -14.19
CA THR A 24 -3.27 6.81 -15.54
C THR A 24 -2.44 7.85 -16.31
N SER A 25 -1.93 8.88 -15.66
CA SER A 25 -1.07 9.92 -16.28
C SER A 25 0.30 9.37 -16.66
N CYS A 26 0.86 8.44 -15.89
CA CYS A 26 2.08 7.72 -16.29
C CYS A 26 1.85 6.77 -17.48
N ASN A 27 0.63 6.32 -17.74
CA ASN A 27 0.31 5.54 -18.94
C ASN A 27 0.29 6.43 -20.21
N ASN A 28 -0.06 7.71 -20.11
CA ASN A 28 -0.12 8.64 -21.24
C ASN A 28 1.23 9.22 -21.67
N ILE A 29 2.27 9.19 -20.83
CA ILE A 29 3.62 9.67 -21.19
C ILE A 29 4.36 8.66 -22.09
N ALA A 30 3.95 7.40 -22.12
CA ALA A 30 4.63 6.32 -22.85
C ALA A 30 4.28 6.22 -24.35
N HIS A 31 3.58 7.21 -24.92
CA HIS A 31 3.21 7.20 -26.35
C HIS A 31 4.11 8.08 -27.25
N LYS A 32 5.15 8.74 -26.73
CA LYS A 32 6.06 9.55 -27.55
C LYS A 32 7.49 9.00 -27.51
N ARG A 33 7.96 8.58 -28.69
CA ARG A 33 9.27 7.97 -29.03
C ARG A 33 9.32 6.44 -28.94
N ARG A 34 8.69 5.75 -29.91
CA ARG A 34 9.17 4.43 -30.35
C ARG A 34 10.38 4.66 -31.25
N ASP A 35 11.58 4.66 -30.68
CA ASP A 35 12.73 4.23 -31.47
C ASP A 35 12.62 2.71 -31.59
N LYS A 36 12.35 2.27 -32.83
CA LYS A 36 12.25 0.88 -33.23
C LYS A 36 13.70 0.35 -33.25
N PRO A 37 14.13 -0.58 -32.37
CA PRO A 37 15.44 -1.17 -32.55
C PRO A 37 15.40 -1.98 -33.84
N SER A 38 16.43 -1.81 -34.66
CA SER A 38 16.68 -2.60 -35.86
C SER A 38 16.61 -4.09 -35.53
N ALA A 39 16.01 -4.84 -36.46
CA ALA A 39 15.72 -6.26 -36.34
C ALA A 39 16.99 -7.13 -36.51
N GLY A 40 17.92 -7.06 -35.55
CA GLY A 40 19.07 -7.96 -35.46
C GLY A 40 19.47 -8.16 -33.99
N GLU A 41 19.58 -9.42 -33.55
CA GLU A 41 19.85 -9.89 -32.17
C GLU A 41 18.67 -9.91 -31.19
N VAL A 42 17.66 -10.74 -31.48
CA VAL A 42 16.86 -11.32 -30.38
C VAL A 42 17.67 -12.45 -29.76
N CYS A 43 18.59 -12.11 -28.85
CA CYS A 43 19.16 -13.09 -27.93
C CYS A 43 17.99 -13.72 -27.15
N SER A 44 17.93 -15.04 -27.09
CA SER A 44 16.88 -15.82 -26.42
C SER A 44 16.93 -15.62 -24.91
N LEU A 45 16.47 -14.46 -24.44
CA LEU A 45 16.49 -14.12 -23.02
C LEU A 45 15.63 -15.13 -22.26
N SER A 46 16.23 -15.76 -21.25
CA SER A 46 15.53 -16.59 -20.27
C SER A 46 14.30 -15.87 -19.72
N ARG A 47 13.28 -16.63 -19.33
CA ARG A 47 12.08 -16.09 -18.65
C ARG A 47 12.46 -15.20 -17.46
N GLU A 48 13.56 -15.54 -16.77
CA GLU A 48 14.07 -14.77 -15.63
C GLU A 48 14.65 -13.41 -16.07
N GLU A 49 15.44 -13.39 -17.14
CA GLU A 49 16.04 -12.18 -17.70
C GLU A 49 14.96 -11.17 -18.16
N ARG A 50 13.87 -11.67 -18.76
CA ARG A 50 12.71 -10.83 -19.12
C ARG A 50 12.01 -10.25 -17.89
N ARG A 51 11.90 -11.00 -16.79
CA ARG A 51 11.32 -10.52 -15.53
C ARG A 51 12.20 -9.44 -14.89
N ARG A 52 13.52 -9.65 -14.87
CA ARG A 52 14.49 -8.67 -14.39
C ARG A 52 14.39 -7.35 -15.14
N ARG A 53 14.41 -7.38 -16.49
CA ARG A 53 14.25 -6.17 -17.32
C ARG A 53 12.94 -5.43 -17.03
N ARG A 54 11.82 -6.15 -16.89
CA ARG A 54 10.53 -5.52 -16.52
C ARG A 54 10.59 -4.84 -15.16
N ARG A 55 11.15 -5.51 -14.14
CA ARG A 55 11.30 -4.94 -12.78
C ARG A 55 12.24 -3.74 -12.73
N ALA A 56 13.23 -3.70 -13.61
CA ALA A 56 14.17 -2.59 -13.76
C ALA A 56 13.57 -1.37 -14.47
N THR A 57 12.35 -1.45 -15.03
CA THR A 57 11.69 -0.27 -15.60
C THR A 57 11.25 0.70 -14.51
N GLN A 58 11.37 2.00 -14.75
CA GLN A 58 10.89 3.03 -13.82
C GLN A 58 9.38 2.87 -13.56
N LYS A 59 8.59 2.56 -14.59
CA LYS A 59 7.16 2.31 -14.49
C LYS A 59 6.82 1.19 -13.51
N TYR A 60 7.57 0.08 -13.53
CA TYR A 60 7.35 -1.01 -12.57
C TYR A 60 7.68 -0.56 -11.14
N ARG A 61 8.83 0.10 -10.96
CA ARG A 61 9.26 0.57 -9.63
C ARG A 61 8.27 1.56 -9.03
N THR A 62 7.82 2.55 -9.79
CA THR A 62 6.85 3.55 -9.31
C THR A 62 5.51 2.89 -8.96
N ALA A 63 4.98 2.04 -9.84
CA ALA A 63 3.74 1.31 -9.56
C ALA A 63 3.85 0.40 -8.33
N HIS A 64 5.01 -0.23 -8.10
CA HIS A 64 5.25 -1.02 -6.90
C HIS A 64 5.32 -0.15 -5.63
N ALA A 65 6.06 0.96 -5.67
CA ALA A 65 6.17 1.89 -4.55
C ALA A 65 4.81 2.50 -4.18
N THR A 66 3.99 2.89 -5.17
CA THR A 66 2.64 3.40 -4.95
C THR A 66 1.75 2.35 -4.28
N ARG A 67 1.76 1.10 -4.75
CA ARG A 67 0.98 0.02 -4.13
C ARG A 67 1.37 -0.20 -2.68
N GLU A 68 2.67 -0.19 -2.38
CA GLU A 68 3.14 -0.36 -1.02
C GLU A 68 2.75 0.82 -0.12
N ARG A 69 2.84 2.05 -0.63
CA ARG A 69 2.35 3.24 0.09
C ARG A 69 0.87 3.11 0.43
N ILE A 70 0.03 2.69 -0.51
CA ILE A 70 -1.41 2.47 -0.26
C ILE A 70 -1.63 1.42 0.83
N ARG A 71 -0.90 0.30 0.76
CA ARG A 71 -0.99 -0.78 1.75
C ARG A 71 -0.65 -0.28 3.15
N VAL A 72 0.43 0.51 3.27
CA VAL A 72 0.87 1.11 4.54
C VAL A 72 -0.12 2.15 5.04
N GLU A 73 -0.72 2.95 4.15
CA GLU A 73 -1.72 3.95 4.52
C GLU A 73 -2.98 3.29 5.07
N ALA A 74 -3.50 2.26 4.40
CA ALA A 74 -4.64 1.48 4.90
C ALA A 74 -4.37 0.89 6.30
N PHE A 75 -3.14 0.40 6.52
CA PHE A 75 -2.72 -0.07 7.84
C PHE A 75 -2.68 1.08 8.88
N ASN A 76 -2.18 2.25 8.51
CA ASN A 76 -2.13 3.41 9.42
C ASN A 76 -3.53 3.93 9.78
N VAL A 77 -4.47 3.92 8.82
CA VAL A 77 -5.89 4.25 9.09
C VAL A 77 -6.48 3.30 10.12
N ALA A 78 -6.29 1.99 9.96
CA ALA A 78 -6.74 1.01 10.95
C ALA A 78 -6.11 1.23 12.34
N PHE A 79 -4.83 1.61 12.39
CA PHE A 79 -4.15 1.97 13.63
C PHE A 79 -4.70 3.24 14.28
N ALA A 80 -5.10 4.24 13.48
CA ALA A 80 -5.74 5.46 13.97
C ALA A 80 -7.14 5.19 14.52
N GLU A 81 -7.92 4.31 13.87
CA GLU A 81 -9.23 3.89 14.40
C GLU A 81 -9.07 3.14 15.73
N LEU A 82 -8.11 2.22 15.83
CA LEU A 82 -7.81 1.55 17.10
C LEU A 82 -7.43 2.55 18.20
N ARG A 83 -6.56 3.54 17.89
CA ARG A 83 -6.12 4.59 18.82
C ARG A 83 -7.29 5.34 19.46
N LYS A 84 -8.36 5.62 18.71
CA LYS A 84 -9.54 6.37 19.19
C LYS A 84 -10.33 5.62 20.27
N LEU A 85 -10.26 4.29 20.26
CA LEU A 85 -10.96 3.44 21.24
C LEU A 85 -10.17 3.29 22.55
N LEU A 86 -8.90 3.69 22.58
CA LEU A 86 -8.04 3.47 23.74
C LEU A 86 -8.12 4.62 24.74
N PRO A 87 -8.34 4.33 26.03
CA PRO A 87 -8.37 5.35 27.07
C PRO A 87 -6.96 5.93 27.30
N THR A 88 -6.78 7.25 27.18
CA THR A 88 -5.53 7.94 27.50
C THR A 88 -5.74 9.25 28.25
N LEU A 89 -4.81 9.57 29.17
CA LEU A 89 -4.70 10.87 29.82
C LEU A 89 -3.34 11.51 29.45
N PRO A 90 -3.29 12.72 28.86
CA PRO A 90 -4.40 13.45 28.26
C PRO A 90 -4.96 12.74 26.99
N PRO A 91 -6.18 13.08 26.52
CA PRO A 91 -6.84 12.39 25.39
C PRO A 91 -6.05 12.48 24.08
N ASP A 92 -5.20 13.50 23.92
CA ASP A 92 -4.37 13.77 22.75
C ASP A 92 -2.94 13.20 22.87
N LYS A 93 -2.65 12.39 23.89
CA LYS A 93 -1.33 11.75 24.07
C LYS A 93 -0.88 11.06 22.79
N LYS A 94 0.31 11.37 22.28
CA LYS A 94 0.86 10.62 21.13
C LYS A 94 1.32 9.24 21.61
N LEU A 95 0.80 8.18 20.99
CA LEU A 95 1.21 6.80 21.25
C LEU A 95 1.93 6.23 20.04
N SER A 96 3.02 5.52 20.29
CA SER A 96 3.69 4.68 19.29
C SER A 96 2.85 3.44 18.94
N LYS A 97 3.16 2.79 17.82
CA LYS A 97 2.44 1.58 17.37
C LYS A 97 2.49 0.46 18.42
N ILE A 98 3.63 0.29 19.10
CA ILE A 98 3.75 -0.74 20.14
C ILE A 98 2.94 -0.40 21.39
N GLU A 99 2.88 0.88 21.78
CA GLU A 99 2.06 1.31 22.91
C GLU A 99 0.57 1.11 22.63
N ILE A 100 0.10 1.44 21.43
CA ILE A 100 -1.28 1.20 20.99
C ILE A 100 -1.64 -0.29 21.14
N LEU A 101 -0.78 -1.19 20.66
CA LEU A 101 -1.03 -2.63 20.75
C LEU A 101 -1.07 -3.12 22.20
N ARG A 102 -0.10 -2.70 23.02
CA ARG A 102 -0.05 -3.09 24.44
C ARG A 102 -1.29 -2.59 25.19
N LEU A 103 -1.65 -1.32 24.99
CA LEU A 103 -2.80 -0.71 25.65
C LEU A 103 -4.12 -1.35 25.20
N ALA A 104 -4.26 -1.71 23.93
CA ALA A 104 -5.42 -2.46 23.43
C ALA A 104 -5.59 -3.81 24.13
N ILE A 105 -4.50 -4.58 24.26
CA ILE A 105 -4.51 -5.88 24.96
C ILE A 105 -4.92 -5.69 26.43
N CYS A 106 -4.30 -4.74 27.13
CA CYS A 106 -4.63 -4.43 28.52
C CYS A 106 -6.09 -3.97 28.68
N TYR A 107 -6.60 -3.17 27.75
CA TYR A 107 -7.95 -2.63 27.82
C TYR A 107 -9.01 -3.71 27.59
N ILE A 108 -8.81 -4.61 26.63
CA ILE A 108 -9.69 -5.78 26.44
C ILE A 108 -9.72 -6.63 27.72
N ALA A 109 -8.55 -6.93 28.31
CA ALA A 109 -8.47 -7.72 29.54
C ALA A 109 -9.19 -7.02 30.72
N TYR A 110 -9.03 -5.70 30.84
CA TYR A 110 -9.74 -4.91 31.85
C TYR A 110 -11.26 -4.97 31.67
N LEU A 111 -11.77 -4.77 30.46
CA LEU A 111 -13.19 -4.83 30.18
C LEU A 111 -13.78 -6.23 30.46
N ASN A 112 -13.06 -7.30 30.11
CA ASN A 112 -13.48 -8.67 30.44
C ASN A 112 -13.58 -8.86 31.96
N HIS A 113 -12.58 -8.39 32.73
CA HIS A 113 -12.62 -8.49 34.19
C HIS A 113 -13.81 -7.73 34.80
N VAL A 114 -14.13 -6.54 34.28
CA VAL A 114 -15.28 -5.75 34.73
C VAL A 114 -16.61 -6.43 34.43
N LEU A 115 -16.71 -7.20 33.34
CA LEU A 115 -17.94 -7.90 32.95
C LEU A 115 -18.14 -9.24 33.67
N GLU A 116 -17.07 -9.87 34.14
CA GLU A 116 -17.10 -11.14 34.89
C GLU A 116 -17.27 -10.95 36.41
N ALA A 117 -17.12 -9.72 36.91
CA ALA A 117 -17.33 -9.33 38.31
C ALA A 117 -18.78 -8.93 38.58
#